data_AF-A0AAJ6TE47-F1
#
_entry.id   AF-A0AAJ6TE47-F1
#
_cell.length_a   1.000
_cell.length_b   1.000
_cell.length_c   1.000
_cell.angle_alpha   90.00
_cell.angle_beta   90.00
_cell.angle_gamma   90.00
#
_symmetry.space_group_name_H-M   'P 1'
#
loop_
_entity.id
_entity.type
_entity.pdbx_description
1 polymer ?
#
loop_
_entity_poly.entity_id
_entity_poly.type
_entity_poly.pdbx_seq_one_letter_code
_entity_poly.pdbx_strand_id
1 'polypeptide(L)'
;MLIYNGLHYDALAMSPFEGAPEEFDQTIFGVQNDRTIGPAKGHALNLVKEQQRKRSYTDTANFTLRCGVCQIGVIGQKEAVEYAQATGHVNFQEYR
;
A
#
# COMPACT_ATOMS: atom_id res chain seq x y z
N MET A 1 13.30 -5.25 0.91
CA MET A 1 12.34 -4.66 -0.07
C MET A 1 11.15 -4.07 0.67
N LEU A 2 10.40 -3.14 0.09
CA LEU A 2 9.16 -2.61 0.68
C LEU A 2 7.99 -2.77 -0.30
N ILE A 3 6.80 -3.05 0.22
CA ILE A 3 5.53 -2.95 -0.51
C ILE A 3 4.73 -1.77 0.03
N TYR A 4 4.03 -1.07 -0.86
CA TYR A 4 3.21 0.08 -0.51
C TYR A 4 1.78 -0.17 -0.98
N ASN A 5 0.81 0.02 -0.09
CA ASN A 5 -0.60 -0.22 -0.38
C ASN A 5 -1.40 1.08 -0.61
N GLY A 6 -0.75 2.24 -0.69
CA GLY A 6 -1.41 3.54 -0.81
C GLY A 6 -1.51 4.33 0.49
N LEU A 7 -1.33 3.70 1.64
CA LEU A 7 -1.29 4.38 2.95
C LEU A 7 -0.13 3.91 3.83
N HIS A 8 0.22 2.62 3.77
CA HIS A 8 1.21 1.99 4.63
C HIS A 8 2.31 1.32 3.81
N TYR A 9 3.52 1.29 4.38
CA TYR A 9 4.66 0.55 3.86
C TYR A 9 4.89 -0.68 4.74
N ASP A 10 4.96 -1.85 4.12
CA ASP A 10 5.33 -3.09 4.78
C ASP A 10 6.67 -3.62 4.25
N ALA A 11 7.45 -4.25 5.11
CA ALA A 11 8.66 -4.94 4.70
C ALA A 11 8.32 -6.25 3.98
N LEU A 12 9.01 -6.52 2.87
CA LEU A 12 8.95 -7.82 2.20
C LEU A 12 10.20 -8.64 2.53
N ALA A 13 9.93 -9.87 2.96
CA ALA A 13 10.89 -10.94 3.17
C ALA A 13 10.67 -12.06 2.15
N MET A 14 11.73 -12.83 1.86
CA MET A 14 11.67 -14.00 1.00
C MET A 14 12.14 -15.23 1.76
N SER A 15 11.23 -16.17 1.95
CA SER A 15 11.53 -17.48 2.54
C SER A 15 12.04 -18.44 1.47
N PRO A 16 12.94 -19.38 1.79
CA PRO A 16 13.47 -20.35 0.83
C PRO A 16 12.41 -21.36 0.34
N PHE A 17 11.41 -21.65 1.17
CA PHE A 17 10.26 -22.49 0.85
C PHE A 17 9.09 -22.15 1.80
N GLU A 18 7.89 -22.64 1.47
CA GLU A 18 6.69 -22.43 2.28
C GLU A 18 6.82 -23.13 3.65
N GLY A 19 6.62 -22.37 4.73
CA GLY A 19 6.78 -22.88 6.10
C GLY A 19 8.23 -22.96 6.59
N ALA A 20 9.19 -22.38 5.86
CA ALA A 20 10.54 -22.20 6.38
C ALA A 20 10.52 -21.30 7.64
N PRO A 21 11.39 -21.57 8.64
CA PRO A 21 11.53 -20.69 9.79
C PRO A 21 11.95 -19.27 9.39
N GLU A 22 11.41 -18.26 10.08
CA GLU A 22 11.67 -16.83 9.79
C GLU A 22 13.17 -16.46 9.87
N GLU A 23 13.99 -17.21 10.61
CA GLU A 23 15.45 -17.01 10.66
C GLU A 23 16.14 -17.20 9.30
N PHE A 24 15.50 -17.92 8.36
CA PHE A 24 15.99 -18.11 7.00
C PHE A 24 15.45 -17.07 6.01
N ASP A 25 14.63 -16.13 6.47
CA ASP A 25 14.06 -15.11 5.61
C ASP A 25 15.13 -14.12 5.11
N GLN A 26 15.16 -13.94 3.80
CA GLN A 26 16.01 -12.97 3.15
C GLN A 26 15.28 -11.63 3.03
N THR A 27 15.85 -10.57 3.61
CA THR A 27 15.36 -9.18 3.49
C THR A 27 16.32 -8.26 2.73
N ILE A 28 17.60 -8.66 2.62
CA ILE A 28 18.67 -7.97 1.90
C ILE A 28 19.00 -8.75 0.62
N PHE A 29 18.98 -8.06 -0.51
CA PHE A 29 19.17 -8.66 -1.83
C PHE A 29 20.35 -7.99 -2.53
N GLY A 30 21.23 -8.80 -3.12
CA GLY A 30 22.31 -8.29 -3.96
C GLY A 30 21.77 -7.67 -5.26
N VAL A 31 22.33 -6.54 -5.66
CA VAL A 31 22.00 -5.89 -6.93
C VAL A 31 22.91 -6.45 -8.02
N GLN A 32 22.32 -6.97 -9.09
CA GLN A 32 23.05 -7.52 -10.24
C GLN A 32 23.50 -6.40 -11.20
N ASN A 33 24.30 -6.75 -12.20
CA ASN A 33 24.82 -5.80 -13.20
C ASN A 33 23.71 -5.10 -14.00
N ASP A 34 22.55 -5.74 -14.16
CA ASP A 34 21.37 -5.17 -14.80
C ASP A 34 20.53 -4.27 -13.88
N ARG A 35 21.05 -3.96 -12.67
CA ARG A 35 20.41 -3.19 -11.61
C ARG A 35 19.12 -3.82 -11.06
N THR A 36 18.92 -5.11 -11.26
CA THR A 36 17.81 -5.86 -10.65
C THR A 36 18.29 -6.64 -9.44
N ILE A 37 17.33 -7.17 -8.67
CA ILE A 37 17.56 -8.15 -7.59
C ILE A 37 17.34 -9.58 -8.09
N GLY A 38 17.47 -9.82 -9.40
CA GLY A 38 17.30 -11.14 -10.00
C GLY A 38 15.87 -11.70 -9.87
N PRO A 39 15.72 -13.02 -9.64
CA PRO A 39 14.42 -13.69 -9.54
C PRO A 39 13.50 -13.11 -8.47
N ALA A 40 14.06 -12.53 -7.39
CA ALA A 40 13.28 -11.93 -6.31
C ALA A 40 12.32 -10.84 -6.78
N LYS A 41 12.69 -10.10 -7.83
CA LYS A 41 11.81 -9.11 -8.48
C LYS A 41 10.55 -9.75 -9.06
N GLY A 42 10.67 -10.92 -9.68
CA GLY A 42 9.55 -11.64 -10.28
C GLY A 42 8.53 -12.09 -9.23
N HIS A 43 9.00 -12.65 -8.12
CA HIS A 43 8.15 -13.03 -7.00
C HIS A 43 7.43 -11.84 -6.38
N ALA A 44 8.15 -10.73 -6.14
CA ALA A 44 7.55 -9.50 -5.62
C ALA A 44 6.46 -8.93 -6.55
N LEU A 45 6.71 -8.93 -7.87
CA LEU A 45 5.72 -8.48 -8.85
C LEU A 45 4.47 -9.36 -8.89
N ASN A 46 4.63 -10.68 -8.75
CA ASN A 46 3.49 -11.61 -8.70
C ASN A 46 2.64 -11.38 -7.45
N LEU A 47 3.27 -11.18 -6.30
CA LEU A 47 2.59 -10.80 -5.06
C LEU A 47 1.79 -9.50 -5.24
N VAL A 48 2.40 -8.46 -5.81
CA VAL A 48 1.71 -7.17 -6.06
C VAL A 48 0.49 -7.37 -6.96
N LYS A 49 0.60 -8.14 -8.06
CA LYS A 49 -0.53 -8.41 -8.96
C LYS A 49 -1.67 -9.13 -8.25
N GLU A 50 -1.35 -10.07 -7.36
CA GLU A 50 -2.36 -10.76 -6.56
C GLU A 50 -3.06 -9.82 -5.58
N GLN A 51 -2.30 -9.00 -4.86
CA GLN A 51 -2.85 -8.02 -3.91
C GLN A 51 -3.73 -6.99 -4.63
N GLN A 52 -3.33 -6.54 -5.82
CA GLN A 52 -4.15 -5.69 -6.69
C GLN A 52 -5.45 -6.37 -7.12
N ARG A 53 -5.40 -7.64 -7.54
CA ARG A 53 -6.59 -8.42 -7.90
C ARG A 53 -7.55 -8.57 -6.72
N LYS A 54 -7.02 -8.73 -5.50
CA LYS A 54 -7.78 -8.75 -4.24
C LYS A 54 -8.30 -7.37 -3.82
N ARG A 55 -7.94 -6.29 -4.53
CA ARG A 55 -8.19 -4.90 -4.13
C ARG A 55 -7.72 -4.59 -2.70
N SER A 56 -6.61 -5.21 -2.31
CA SER A 56 -5.97 -5.04 -0.99
C SER A 56 -5.01 -3.83 -1.01
N TYR A 57 -5.52 -2.69 -1.44
CA TYR A 57 -4.82 -1.42 -1.48
C TYR A 57 -5.84 -0.28 -1.35
N THR A 58 -5.37 0.89 -0.94
CA THR A 58 -6.15 2.11 -0.85
C THR A 58 -5.75 3.03 -1.99
N ASP A 59 -6.69 3.35 -2.88
CA ASP A 59 -6.47 4.35 -3.92
C ASP A 59 -6.67 5.75 -3.33
N THR A 60 -5.62 6.36 -2.81
CA THR A 60 -5.70 7.69 -2.20
C THR A 60 -6.07 8.80 -3.18
N ALA A 61 -6.07 8.55 -4.50
CA ALA A 61 -6.54 9.51 -5.47
C ALA A 61 -8.07 9.47 -5.64
N ASN A 62 -8.70 8.30 -5.46
CA ASN A 62 -10.12 8.10 -5.84
C ASN A 62 -11.01 7.50 -4.74
N PHE A 63 -10.47 7.17 -3.57
CA PHE A 63 -11.26 6.66 -2.46
C PHE A 63 -12.32 7.67 -1.98
N THR A 64 -13.49 7.16 -1.62
CA THR A 64 -14.61 7.94 -1.12
C THR A 64 -14.51 8.11 0.39
N LEU A 65 -14.42 9.35 0.82
CA LEU A 65 -14.32 9.73 2.23
C LEU A 65 -15.58 10.47 2.66
N ARG A 66 -16.02 10.21 3.89
CA ARG A 66 -17.10 10.94 4.54
C ARG A 66 -16.57 11.71 5.73
N CYS A 67 -16.89 12.99 5.81
CA CYS A 67 -16.61 13.78 7.00
C CYS A 67 -17.51 13.32 8.16
N GLY A 68 -16.91 12.89 9.28
CA GLY A 68 -17.63 12.44 10.46
C GLY A 68 -18.39 13.55 11.21
N VAL A 69 -18.10 14.83 10.95
CA VAL A 69 -18.74 15.97 11.65
C VAL A 69 -20.03 16.41 10.96
N CYS A 70 -20.00 16.52 9.63
CA CYS A 70 -21.07 17.13 8.83
C CYS A 70 -21.63 16.20 7.75
N GLN A 71 -21.08 14.98 7.64
CA GLN A 71 -21.55 13.92 6.75
C GLN A 71 -21.40 14.17 5.24
N ILE A 72 -20.72 15.24 4.83
CA ILE A 72 -20.37 15.53 3.43
C ILE A 72 -19.36 14.50 2.91
N GLY A 73 -19.60 13.99 1.71
CA GLY A 73 -18.69 13.10 0.99
C GLY A 73 -17.69 13.89 0.13
N VAL A 74 -16.45 13.44 0.11
CA VAL A 74 -15.35 13.98 -0.73
C VAL A 74 -14.60 12.81 -1.38
N ILE A 75 -13.96 13.07 -2.51
CA ILE A 75 -13.25 12.07 -3.30
C ILE A 75 -11.75 12.34 -3.27
N GLY A 76 -10.99 11.34 -2.84
CA GLY A 76 -9.55 11.40 -2.82
C GLY A 76 -8.98 12.31 -1.73
N GLN A 77 -7.66 12.24 -1.59
CA GLN A 77 -6.92 12.99 -0.58
C GLN A 77 -6.96 14.50 -0.86
N LYS A 78 -6.95 14.89 -2.14
CA LYS A 78 -6.93 16.30 -2.53
C LYS A 78 -8.18 17.03 -2.04
N GLU A 79 -9.36 16.50 -2.35
CA GLU A 79 -10.62 17.13 -1.90
C GLU A 79 -10.76 17.08 -0.38
N ALA A 80 -10.32 15.99 0.27
CA ALA A 80 -10.34 15.92 1.73
C ALA A 80 -9.46 16.99 2.40
N VAL A 81 -8.29 17.29 1.83
CA VAL A 81 -7.42 18.37 2.31
C VAL A 81 -8.07 19.74 2.10
N GLU A 82 -8.60 20.01 0.91
CA GLU A 82 -9.31 21.26 0.61
C GLU A 82 -10.52 21.45 1.53
N TYR A 83 -11.28 20.37 1.77
CA TYR A 83 -12.42 20.35 2.68
C TYR A 83 -12.02 20.64 4.13
N ALA A 84 -10.95 19.99 4.61
CA ALA A 84 -10.43 20.21 5.95
C ALA A 84 -9.94 21.65 6.15
N GLN A 85 -9.29 22.23 5.15
CA GLN A 85 -8.84 23.63 5.18
C GLN A 85 -10.01 24.61 5.22
N ALA A 86 -11.08 24.36 4.43
CA ALA A 86 -12.24 25.23 4.37
C ALA A 86 -13.13 25.15 5.62
N THR A 87 -13.23 23.97 6.24
CA THR A 87 -14.21 23.71 7.32
C THR A 87 -13.59 23.49 8.71
N GLY A 88 -12.29 23.22 8.79
CA GLY A 88 -11.61 22.78 10.01
C GLY A 88 -11.88 21.32 10.40
N HIS A 89 -12.66 20.57 9.62
CA HIS A 89 -12.97 19.18 9.92
C HIS A 89 -11.88 18.22 9.44
N VAL A 90 -11.33 17.41 10.34
CA VAL A 90 -10.26 16.43 10.04
C VAL A 90 -10.66 14.97 10.28
N ASN A 91 -11.86 14.72 10.80
CA ASN A 91 -12.37 13.37 11.02
C ASN A 91 -13.00 12.84 9.72
N PHE A 92 -12.23 12.06 8.96
CA PHE A 92 -12.71 11.39 7.74
C PHE A 92 -12.75 9.88 7.90
N GLN A 93 -13.77 9.26 7.34
CA GLN A 93 -13.93 7.80 7.30
C GLN A 93 -14.13 7.36 5.86
N GLU A 94 -13.35 6.38 5.42
CA GLU A 94 -13.59 5.74 4.13
C GLU A 94 -14.90 4.96 4.19
N TYR A 95 -15.70 5.06 3.13
CA TYR A 95 -16.92 4.29 2.96
C TYR A 95 -17.00 3.74 1.54
N ARG A 96 -17.71 2.63 1.38
CA ARG A 96 -18.02 1.99 0.10
C ARG A 96 -19.51 1.88 -0.09
#